data_AF-A0A060XUY5-F1
#
_entry.id   AF-A0A060XUY5-F1
#
_cell.length_a   1.000
_cell.length_b   1.000
_cell.length_c   1.000
_cell.angle_alpha   90.00
_cell.angle_beta   90.00
_cell.angle_gamma   90.00
#
_symmetry.space_group_name_H-M   'P 1'
#
loop_
_entity.id
_entity.type
_entity.pdbx_description
1 polymer ?
#
loop_
_entity_poly.entity_id
_entity_poly.type
_entity_poly.pdbx_seq_one_letter_code
_entity_poly.pdbx_strand_id
1 'polypeptide(L)'
;MIITSSTKVCSFGKQVVEKVETEYARFENGRYVFRIHRSPLCEYMINFIHKLKHLPEKYMMNSVLENFTILQVVTNRDTLETLLCIAYVFEVSTSEHGAQHHIYRLVKD
;
A
#
# COMPACT_ATOMS: atom_id res chain seq x y z
N MET A 1 17.51 -12.21 -9.13
CA MET A 1 17.18 -11.14 -8.17
C MET A 1 16.12 -11.65 -7.21
N ILE A 2 16.28 -11.36 -5.93
CA ILE A 2 15.28 -11.64 -4.89
C ILE A 2 14.85 -10.29 -4.35
N ILE A 3 13.55 -10.07 -4.24
CA ILE A 3 13.02 -8.80 -3.76
C ILE A 3 12.41 -8.98 -2.37
N THR A 4 12.49 -7.92 -1.57
CA THR A 4 11.73 -7.79 -0.33
C THR A 4 10.78 -6.62 -0.49
N SER A 5 9.48 -6.86 -0.30
CA SER A 5 8.43 -5.84 -0.28
C SER A 5 8.02 -5.58 1.17
N SER A 6 8.38 -4.42 1.69
CA SER A 6 7.90 -3.89 2.97
C SER A 6 6.67 -3.01 2.71
N THR A 7 5.55 -3.32 3.36
CA THR A 7 4.32 -2.53 3.31
C THR A 7 4.00 -2.04 4.71
N LYS A 8 4.17 -0.75 4.94
CA LYS A 8 3.95 -0.09 6.22
C LYS A 8 2.63 0.65 6.21
N VAL A 9 1.80 0.38 7.21
CA VAL A 9 0.59 1.14 7.47
C VAL A 9 0.91 2.17 8.53
N CYS A 10 0.59 3.43 8.24
CA CYS A 10 0.88 4.55 9.12
C CYS A 10 -0.41 5.27 9.53
N SER A 11 -0.44 5.70 10.80
CA SER A 11 -1.47 6.58 11.34
C SER A 11 -0.79 7.80 11.96
N PHE A 12 -1.24 9.00 11.59
CA PHE A 12 -0.61 10.27 12.01
C PHE A 12 0.91 10.27 11.75
N GLY A 13 1.33 9.73 10.60
CA GLY A 13 2.74 9.61 10.19
C GLY A 13 3.55 8.56 10.95
N LYS A 14 2.97 7.84 11.91
CA LYS A 14 3.65 6.79 12.70
C LYS A 14 3.31 5.41 12.19
N GLN A 15 4.32 4.55 12.03
CA GLN A 15 4.11 3.14 11.68
C GLN A 15 3.31 2.44 12.78
N VAL A 16 2.20 1.80 12.38
CA VAL A 16 1.33 1.02 13.26
C VAL A 16 1.57 -0.47 13.05
N VAL A 17 1.68 -0.89 11.79
CA VAL A 17 1.95 -2.27 11.41
C VAL A 17 2.78 -2.30 10.14
N GLU A 18 3.59 -3.33 9.99
CA GLU A 18 4.40 -3.58 8.80
C GLU A 18 4.26 -5.03 8.38
N LYS A 19 4.14 -5.25 7.08
CA LYS A 19 4.18 -6.56 6.46
C LYS A 19 5.39 -6.63 5.53
N VAL A 20 6.24 -7.63 5.74
CA VAL A 20 7.43 -7.86 4.92
C VAL A 20 7.27 -9.18 4.18
N GLU A 21 7.38 -9.14 2.86
CA GLU A 21 7.24 -10.30 1.98
C GLU A 21 8.47 -10.43 1.10
N THR A 22 9.04 -11.63 1.01
CA THR A 22 10.20 -11.91 0.15
C THR A 22 9.76 -12.75 -1.04
N GLU A 23 10.06 -12.28 -2.25
CA GLU A 23 9.65 -12.93 -3.48
C GLU A 23 10.84 -13.23 -4.39
N TYR A 24 10.74 -14.37 -5.07
CA TYR A 24 11.74 -14.86 -6.01
C TYR A 24 11.29 -14.60 -7.43
N ALA A 25 12.23 -14.17 -8.28
CA ALA A 25 11.96 -13.93 -9.68
C ALA A 25 11.54 -15.22 -10.40
N ARG A 26 10.50 -15.16 -11.22
CA ARG A 26 10.13 -16.19 -12.18
C ARG A 26 10.35 -15.67 -13.59
N PHE A 27 10.98 -16.43 -14.47
CA PHE A 27 11.21 -16.01 -15.85
C PHE A 27 10.00 -16.41 -16.71
N GLU A 28 9.25 -15.42 -17.19
CA GLU A 28 8.03 -15.60 -17.98
C GLU A 28 8.05 -14.60 -19.15
N ASN A 29 7.79 -15.07 -20.39
CA ASN A 29 7.67 -14.22 -21.59
C ASN A 29 8.85 -13.23 -21.80
N GLY A 30 10.08 -13.69 -21.54
CA GLY A 30 11.30 -12.88 -21.72
C GLY A 30 11.57 -11.88 -20.59
N ARG A 31 10.85 -11.95 -19.47
CA ARG A 31 10.98 -11.00 -18.35
C ARG A 31 10.96 -11.73 -17.00
N TYR A 32 11.55 -11.11 -15.99
CA TYR A 32 11.41 -11.57 -14.61
C TYR A 32 10.14 -11.00 -13.99
N VAL A 33 9.27 -11.87 -13.49
CA VAL A 33 7.99 -11.56 -12.87
C VAL A 33 8.05 -11.94 -11.39
N PHE A 34 7.52 -11.06 -10.55
CA PHE A 34 7.36 -11.26 -9.10
C PHE A 34 5.87 -11.18 -8.79
N ARG A 35 5.33 -12.12 -7.99
CA ARG A 35 3.89 -12.19 -7.74
C ARG A 35 3.59 -12.53 -6.27
N ILE A 36 3.20 -11.52 -5.52
CA ILE A 36 2.58 -11.68 -4.20
C ILE A 36 1.09 -11.98 -4.44
N HIS A 37 0.68 -13.24 -4.33
CA HIS A 37 -0.67 -13.67 -4.71
C HIS A 37 -1.58 -13.91 -3.50
N ARG A 38 -2.77 -13.27 -3.49
CA ARG A 38 -3.82 -13.43 -2.45
C ARG A 38 -3.28 -13.28 -1.02
N SER A 39 -2.30 -12.40 -0.86
CA SER A 39 -1.70 -12.11 0.42
C SER A 39 -2.75 -11.49 1.35
N PRO A 40 -3.03 -12.09 2.52
CA PRO A 40 -4.14 -11.66 3.37
C PRO A 40 -3.86 -10.28 3.96
N LEU A 41 -4.90 -9.44 4.03
CA LEU A 41 -4.85 -8.22 4.82
C LEU A 41 -4.67 -8.59 6.30
N CYS A 42 -3.87 -7.79 7.03
CA CYS A 42 -3.74 -7.98 8.47
C CYS A 42 -5.03 -7.58 9.18
N GLU A 43 -5.23 -8.09 10.39
CA GLU A 43 -6.42 -7.84 11.20
C GLU A 43 -6.68 -6.34 11.41
N TYR A 44 -5.62 -5.55 11.61
CA TYR A 44 -5.72 -4.10 11.71
C TYR A 44 -6.42 -3.48 10.50
N MET A 45 -6.03 -3.86 9.28
CA MET A 45 -6.62 -3.35 8.05
C MET A 45 -8.07 -3.79 7.87
N ILE A 46 -8.38 -5.04 8.23
CA ILE A 46 -9.76 -5.56 8.17
C ILE A 46 -10.65 -4.76 9.12
N ASN A 47 -10.22 -4.59 10.38
CA ASN A 47 -10.94 -3.84 11.38
C ASN A 47 -11.06 -2.35 11.03
N PHE A 48 -10.01 -1.77 10.43
CA PHE A 48 -10.02 -0.39 9.94
C PHE A 48 -11.09 -0.20 8.87
N ILE A 49 -11.12 -1.07 7.84
CA ILE A 49 -12.13 -1.01 6.77
C ILE A 49 -13.54 -1.21 7.34
N HIS A 50 -13.72 -2.15 8.28
CA HIS A 50 -14.99 -2.34 8.96
C HIS A 50 -15.45 -1.05 9.66
N LYS A 51 -14.61 -0.46 10.51
CA LYS A 51 -14.97 0.78 11.24
C LYS A 51 -15.24 1.95 10.29
N LEU A 52 -14.41 2.12 9.27
CA LEU A 52 -14.54 3.18 8.28
C LEU A 52 -15.90 3.10 7.56
N LYS A 53 -16.31 1.90 7.13
CA LYS A 53 -17.60 1.67 6.45
C LYS A 53 -18.84 1.93 7.32
N HIS A 54 -18.70 1.92 8.65
CA HIS A 54 -19.82 2.18 9.56
C HIS A 54 -19.96 3.67 9.92
N LEU A 55 -19.08 4.55 9.43
CA LEU A 55 -19.26 5.98 9.61
C LEU A 55 -20.48 6.46 8.82
N PRO A 56 -21.29 7.36 9.39
CA PRO A 56 -22.56 7.74 8.78
C PRO A 56 -22.40 8.61 7.53
N GLU A 57 -21.28 9.36 7.43
CA GLU A 57 -21.08 10.35 6.38
C GLU A 57 -19.70 10.23 5.73
N LYS A 58 -19.63 10.46 4.41
CA LYS A 58 -18.38 10.34 3.63
C LYS A 58 -17.30 11.30 4.12
N TYR A 59 -17.66 12.52 4.55
CA TYR A 59 -16.68 13.47 5.05
C TYR A 59 -15.98 12.95 6.30
N MET A 60 -16.68 12.24 7.18
CA MET A 60 -16.08 11.63 8.38
C MET A 60 -15.08 10.53 7.99
N MET A 61 -15.41 9.74 6.97
CA MET A 61 -14.48 8.75 6.43
C MET A 61 -13.21 9.41 5.89
N ASN A 62 -13.37 10.48 5.11
CA ASN A 62 -12.24 11.23 4.55
C ASN A 62 -11.38 11.87 5.66
N SER A 63 -11.98 12.44 6.71
CA SER A 63 -11.23 12.96 7.86
C SER A 63 -10.41 11.89 8.59
N VAL A 64 -10.89 10.64 8.64
CA VAL A 64 -10.10 9.51 9.15
C VAL A 64 -8.96 9.16 8.18
N LEU A 65 -9.22 9.18 6.87
CA LEU A 65 -8.25 8.83 5.84
C LEU A 65 -7.14 9.88 5.66
N GLU A 66 -7.37 11.15 6.00
CA GLU A 66 -6.36 12.23 5.96
C GLU A 66 -5.07 11.88 6.70
N ASN A 67 -5.19 11.14 7.81
CA ASN A 67 -4.07 10.74 8.65
C ASN A 67 -3.72 9.26 8.50
N PHE A 68 -4.27 8.58 7.49
CA PHE A 68 -4.03 7.18 7.20
C PHE A 68 -3.29 7.04 5.88
N THR A 69 -2.07 6.49 5.93
CA THR A 69 -1.24 6.31 4.73
C THR A 69 -0.63 4.92 4.69
N ILE A 70 -0.27 4.45 3.50
CA ILE A 70 0.52 3.23 3.32
C ILE A 70 1.80 3.59 2.60
N LEU A 71 2.93 3.09 3.07
CA LEU A 71 4.23 3.20 2.39
C LEU A 71 4.70 1.81 1.98
N GLN A 72 4.82 1.59 0.67
CA GLN A 72 5.40 0.36 0.13
C GLN A 72 6.81 0.63 -0.36
N VAL A 73 7.77 -0.16 0.13
CA VAL A 73 9.18 -0.11 -0.28
C VAL A 73 9.59 -1.49 -0.76
N VAL A 74 9.96 -1.58 -2.03
CA VAL A 74 10.49 -2.79 -2.64
C VAL A 74 12.00 -2.64 -2.78
N THR A 75 12.74 -3.54 -2.16
CA THR A 75 14.21 -3.56 -2.19
C THR A 75 14.73 -4.82 -2.83
N ASN A 76 15.91 -4.73 -3.45
CA ASN A 76 16.71 -5.91 -3.75
C ASN A 76 17.27 -6.45 -2.43
N ARG A 77 17.01 -7.73 -2.13
CA ARG A 77 17.37 -8.34 -0.85
C ARG A 77 18.88 -8.39 -0.62
N ASP A 78 19.65 -8.58 -1.68
CA ASP A 78 21.09 -8.84 -1.58
C ASP A 78 21.89 -7.53 -1.57
N THR A 79 21.44 -6.52 -2.32
CA THR A 79 22.15 -5.23 -2.45
C THR A 79 21.56 -4.11 -1.58
N LEU A 80 20.38 -4.32 -1.00
CA LEU A 80 19.58 -3.32 -0.29
C LEU A 80 19.15 -2.12 -1.17
N GLU A 81 19.36 -2.19 -2.48
CA GLU A 81 18.94 -1.17 -3.42
C GLU A 81 17.41 -1.00 -3.37
N THR A 82 16.94 0.24 -3.29
CA THR A 82 15.52 0.55 -3.40
C THR A 82 15.09 0.50 -4.86
N LEU A 83 14.30 -0.50 -5.21
CA LEU A 83 13.81 -0.71 -6.57
C LEU A 83 12.55 0.12 -6.86
N LEU A 84 11.68 0.25 -5.86
CA LEU A 84 10.45 1.02 -5.94
C LEU A 84 10.02 1.50 -4.56
N CYS A 85 9.51 2.72 -4.49
CA CYS A 85 8.91 3.29 -3.29
C CYS A 85 7.60 3.97 -3.68
N ILE A 86 6.49 3.58 -3.05
CA ILE A 86 5.16 4.11 -3.32
C ILE A 86 4.54 4.59 -2.01
N ALA A 87 4.15 5.85 -1.97
CA ALA A 87 3.34 6.41 -0.91
C ALA A 87 1.87 6.44 -1.37
N TYR A 88 0.98 5.87 -0.57
CA TYR A 88 -0.46 5.85 -0.81
C TYR A 88 -1.17 6.77 0.18
N VAL A 89 -1.99 7.65 -0.38
CA VAL A 89 -3.00 8.46 0.32
C VAL A 89 -4.36 8.08 -0.22
N PHE A 90 -5.41 8.26 0.58
CA PHE A 90 -6.72 7.67 0.31
C PHE A 90 -7.85 8.68 0.48
N GLU A 91 -8.90 8.46 -0.31
CA GLU A 91 -10.19 9.13 -0.18
C GLU A 91 -11.30 8.12 -0.52
N VAL A 92 -12.48 8.28 0.06
CA VAL A 92 -13.66 7.49 -0.32
C VAL A 92 -14.24 8.02 -1.62
N SER A 93 -14.43 7.13 -2.59
CA SER A 93 -14.98 7.48 -3.91
C SER A 93 -16.34 8.19 -3.80
N THR A 94 -16.46 9.30 -4.52
CA THR A 94 -17.74 10.00 -4.75
C THR A 94 -18.50 9.42 -5.94
N SER A 95 -17.83 8.62 -6.79
CA SER A 95 -18.38 8.05 -8.01
C SER A 95 -19.21 6.80 -7.73
N GLU A 96 -20.32 6.65 -8.45
CA GLU A 96 -21.07 5.40 -8.56
C GLU A 96 -20.29 4.31 -9.30
N HIS A 97 -19.24 4.68 -10.04
CA HIS A 97 -18.53 3.81 -10.99
C HIS A 97 -17.28 3.13 -10.42
N GLY A 98 -17.14 3.04 -9.09
CA GLY A 98 -16.07 2.27 -8.42
C GLY A 98 -14.84 3.07 -8.00
N ALA A 99 -13.72 2.36 -7.80
CA ALA A 99 -12.46 2.94 -7.30
C ALA A 99 -11.69 3.66 -8.42
N GLN A 100 -11.03 4.76 -8.06
CA GLN A 100 -10.19 5.57 -8.96
C GLN A 100 -8.83 5.83 -8.29
N HIS A 101 -7.81 6.18 -9.08
CA HIS A 101 -6.50 6.55 -8.57
C HIS A 101 -5.77 7.49 -9.54
N HIS A 102 -4.85 8.28 -8.99
CA HIS A 102 -3.91 9.11 -9.75
C HIS A 102 -2.49 8.77 -9.33
N ILE A 103 -1.55 8.78 -10.26
CA ILE A 103 -0.14 8.43 -10.00
C ILE A 103 0.71 9.65 -10.26
N TYR A 104 1.51 10.01 -9.27
CA TYR A 104 2.43 11.14 -9.33
C TYR A 104 3.86 10.65 -9.10
N ARG A 105 4.83 11.25 -9.80
CA ARG A 105 6.24 11.04 -9.50
C ARG A 105 6.65 12.01 -8.40
N LEU A 106 7.07 11.48 -7.26
CA LEU A 106 7.57 12.28 -6.16
C LEU A 106 8.93 12.91 -6.54
N VAL A 107 9.04 14.22 -6.36
CA VAL A 107 10.27 14.99 -6.54
C VAL A 107 10.53 15.77 -5.26
N LYS A 108 11.81 16.03 -4.97
CA LYS A 108 12.20 16.95 -3.90
C LYS A 108 12.67 18.23 -4.57
N ASP A 109 11.96 19.31 -4.30
CA ASP A 109 12.40 20.65 -4.70
C ASP A 109 13.65 21.09 -3.91
#